data_AF-S6GHE4-F1
#
_entry.id   AF-S6GHE4-F1
#
_cell.length_a   1.000
_cell.length_b   1.000
_cell.length_c   1.000
_cell.angle_alpha   90.00
_cell.angle_beta   90.00
_cell.angle_gamma   90.00
#
_symmetry.space_group_name_H-M   'P 1'
#
loop_
_entity.id
_entity.type
_entity.pdbx_description
1 polymer ?
#
loop_
_entity_poly.entity_id
_entity_poly.type
_entity_poly.pdbx_seq_one_letter_code
_entity_poly.pdbx_strand_id
1 'polypeptide(L)'
;MTKKEHLLSIFSSATKAGGGIHTTAELAYMLNEKNTAVFTKFLFNCVKSGIIRRVATGIYESVLTPPEPTTAIYKIAKKIRAGVLNYISLESQLSHTGDISQILWDRLTIMTKGRNGTFSTPYGIIEFTHTKKPLLKIAPNLYLDENINMYRANRLQAITDLKNCNRNKHMMEN
;
A
#
# COMPACT_ATOMS: atom_id res chain seq x y z
N MET A 1 23.82 16.48 16.20
CA MET A 1 22.62 15.70 15.93
C MET A 1 23.03 14.26 15.68
N THR A 2 22.52 13.29 16.45
CA THR A 2 22.78 11.86 16.21
C THR A 2 22.10 11.39 14.93
N LYS A 3 22.56 10.29 14.32
CA LYS A 3 21.92 9.72 13.12
C LYS A 3 20.44 9.36 13.34
N LYS A 4 20.07 9.03 14.58
CA LYS A 4 18.68 8.76 15.00
C LYS A 4 17.84 10.03 15.02
N GLU A 5 18.35 11.12 15.60
CA GLU A 5 17.69 12.42 15.59
C GLU A 5 17.51 12.94 14.15
N HIS A 6 18.53 12.76 13.30
CA HIS A 6 18.44 13.17 11.90
C HIS A 6 17.35 12.38 11.15
N LEU A 7 17.25 11.06 11.39
CA LEU A 7 16.16 10.23 10.85
C LEU A 7 14.78 10.75 11.27
N LEU A 8 14.59 11.08 12.56
CA LEU A 8 13.32 11.62 13.05
C LEU A 8 12.98 12.98 12.45
N SER A 9 13.98 13.86 12.29
CA SER A 9 13.77 15.14 11.63
C SER A 9 13.37 14.95 10.17
N ILE A 10 13.98 14.01 9.45
CA ILE A 10 13.58 13.68 8.07
C ILE A 10 12.13 13.22 8.02
N PHE A 11 11.71 12.32 8.91
CA PHE A 11 10.32 11.89 8.97
C PHE A 11 9.37 13.06 9.24
N SER A 12 9.72 13.94 10.19
CA SER A 12 8.94 15.12 10.52
C SER A 12 8.79 16.06 9.32
N SER A 13 9.89 16.37 8.63
CA SER A 13 9.89 17.20 7.42
C SER A 13 9.16 16.54 6.23
N ALA A 14 9.27 15.21 6.10
CA ALA A 14 8.70 14.45 5.00
C ALA A 14 7.19 14.16 5.14
N THR A 15 6.58 14.46 6.30
CA THR A 15 5.12 14.36 6.48
C THR A 15 4.35 15.08 5.38
N LYS A 16 4.84 16.25 4.93
CA LYS A 16 4.23 17.07 3.88
C LYS A 16 4.47 16.55 2.46
N ALA A 17 5.49 15.72 2.22
CA ALA A 17 5.94 15.33 0.88
C ALA A 17 5.75 13.83 0.55
N GLY A 18 5.75 12.96 1.55
CA GLY A 18 5.64 11.51 1.39
C GLY A 18 4.60 10.86 2.29
N GLY A 19 3.84 11.67 3.04
CA GLY A 19 2.72 11.21 3.85
C GLY A 19 3.10 10.21 4.94
N GLY A 20 4.34 10.27 5.45
CA GLY A 20 4.81 9.57 6.66
C GLY A 20 5.36 8.15 6.47
N ILE A 21 5.27 7.57 5.26
CA ILE A 21 5.69 6.20 4.97
C ILE A 21 6.83 6.20 3.97
N HIS A 22 7.93 5.52 4.30
CA HIS A 22 9.14 5.55 3.49
C HIS A 22 9.79 4.17 3.33
N THR A 23 10.33 3.92 2.14
CA THR A 23 11.12 2.71 1.86
C THR A 23 12.55 2.86 2.40
N THR A 24 13.26 1.74 2.51
CA THR A 24 14.70 1.73 2.87
C THR A 24 15.51 2.61 1.92
N ALA A 25 15.21 2.56 0.60
CA ALA A 25 15.92 3.34 -0.40
C ALA A 25 15.63 4.84 -0.28
N GLU A 26 14.37 5.22 -0.02
CA GLU A 26 13.99 6.63 0.20
C GLU A 26 14.65 7.19 1.46
N LEU A 27 14.66 6.43 2.56
CA LEU A 27 15.32 6.86 3.80
C LEU A 27 16.84 6.98 3.63
N ALA A 28 17.46 6.06 2.89
CA ALA A 28 18.88 6.15 2.57
C ALA A 28 19.16 7.43 1.77
N TYR A 29 18.37 7.70 0.74
CA TYR A 29 18.48 8.92 -0.07
C TYR A 29 18.31 10.20 0.77
N MET A 30 17.26 10.27 1.60
CA MET A 30 16.98 11.43 2.44
C MET A 30 18.06 11.69 3.49
N LEU A 31 18.71 10.62 3.99
CA LEU A 31 19.84 10.72 4.92
C LEU A 31 21.18 10.95 4.23
N ASN A 32 21.22 11.02 2.90
CA ASN A 32 22.45 11.03 2.10
C ASN A 32 23.37 9.83 2.42
N GLU A 33 22.77 8.66 2.53
CA GLU A 33 23.39 7.38 2.89
C GLU A 33 23.24 6.36 1.76
N LYS A 34 24.15 5.38 1.71
CA LYS A 34 24.03 4.27 0.75
C LYS A 34 23.07 3.21 1.28
N ASN A 35 22.17 2.73 0.43
CA ASN A 35 21.28 1.61 0.73
C ASN A 35 22.10 0.29 0.81
N THR A 36 22.66 0.02 1.98
CA THR A 36 23.57 -1.11 2.26
C THR A 36 23.05 -1.94 3.42
N ALA A 37 23.59 -3.15 3.62
CA ALA A 37 23.27 -4.00 4.77
C ALA A 37 23.52 -3.30 6.12
N VAL A 38 24.54 -2.43 6.20
CA VAL A 38 24.83 -1.61 7.40
C VAL A 38 23.68 -0.63 7.66
N PHE A 39 23.17 0.02 6.62
CA PHE A 39 22.03 0.93 6.74
C PHE A 39 20.74 0.19 7.12
N THR A 40 20.48 -0.97 6.52
CA THR A 40 19.34 -1.82 6.91
C THR A 40 19.44 -2.25 8.38
N LYS A 41 20.63 -2.59 8.87
CA LYS A 41 20.87 -2.92 10.28
C LYS A 41 20.64 -1.72 11.20
N PHE A 42 21.03 -0.52 10.77
CA PHE A 42 20.71 0.72 11.49
C PHE A 42 19.19 0.91 11.63
N LEU A 43 18.42 0.77 10.54
CA LEU A 43 16.96 0.87 10.61
C LEU A 43 16.33 -0.22 11.50
N PHE A 44 16.84 -1.45 11.42
CA PHE A 44 16.41 -2.54 12.30
C PHE A 44 16.60 -2.19 13.78
N ASN A 45 17.75 -1.61 14.14
CA ASN A 45 18.00 -1.16 15.51
C ASN A 45 17.05 -0.03 15.92
N CYS A 46 16.73 0.90 15.02
CA CYS A 46 15.75 1.96 15.27
C CYS A 46 14.34 1.39 15.51
N VAL A 47 13.94 0.34 14.79
CA VAL A 47 12.69 -0.39 15.06
C VAL A 47 12.73 -1.06 16.43
N LYS A 48 13.83 -1.76 16.75
CA LYS A 48 13.99 -2.43 18.06
C LYS A 48 13.92 -1.45 19.24
N SER A 49 14.42 -0.22 19.05
CA SER A 49 14.34 0.84 20.05
C SER A 49 13.04 1.67 20.00
N GLY A 50 12.05 1.28 19.20
CA GLY A 50 10.74 1.95 19.14
C GLY A 50 10.72 3.34 18.49
N ILE A 51 11.78 3.73 17.76
CA ILE A 51 11.89 5.06 17.15
C ILE A 51 11.04 5.13 15.86
N ILE A 52 11.03 4.05 15.11
CA ILE A 52 10.26 3.89 13.87
C ILE A 52 9.51 2.56 13.91
N ARG A 53 8.41 2.45 13.17
CA ARG A 53 7.67 1.21 13.01
C ARG A 53 7.89 0.65 11.60
N ARG A 54 8.12 -0.64 11.50
CA ARG A 54 8.13 -1.35 10.21
C ARG A 54 6.70 -1.75 9.88
N VAL A 55 6.15 -1.19 8.80
CA VAL A 55 4.77 -1.46 8.35
C VAL A 55 4.68 -2.58 7.31
N ALA A 56 5.77 -2.81 6.57
CA ALA A 56 5.95 -3.93 5.65
C ALA A 56 7.45 -4.16 5.43
N THR A 57 7.83 -5.17 4.65
CA THR A 57 9.25 -5.43 4.38
C THR A 57 9.93 -4.27 3.68
N GLY A 58 10.95 -3.70 4.35
CA GLY A 58 11.72 -2.56 3.84
C GLY A 58 10.96 -1.25 3.82
N ILE A 59 9.79 -1.16 4.49
CA ILE A 59 8.92 0.03 4.53
C ILE A 59 8.67 0.40 5.98
N TYR A 60 8.84 1.68 6.30
CA TYR A 60 8.86 2.21 7.66
C TYR A 60 8.04 3.49 7.77
N GLU A 61 7.64 3.80 8.99
CA GLU A 61 7.01 5.06 9.36
C GLU A 61 7.53 5.56 10.71
N SER A 62 7.29 6.84 10.97
CA SER A 62 7.55 7.45 12.28
C SER A 62 6.48 7.06 13.29
N VAL A 63 6.90 6.71 14.51
CA VAL A 63 5.98 6.51 15.64
C VAL A 63 5.52 7.86 16.22
N LEU A 64 6.36 8.90 16.09
CA LEU A 64 6.07 10.24 16.62
C LEU A 64 5.15 11.06 15.71
N THR A 65 5.27 10.86 14.40
CA THR A 65 4.53 11.58 13.36
C THR A 65 3.93 10.56 12.39
N PRO A 66 3.00 9.71 12.85
CA PRO A 66 2.43 8.66 12.03
C PRO A 66 1.66 9.26 10.84
N PRO A 67 1.56 8.52 9.72
CA PRO A 67 0.73 8.91 8.60
C PRO A 67 -0.75 8.98 8.99
N GLU A 68 -1.51 9.78 8.26
CA GLU A 68 -2.97 9.83 8.38
C GLU A 68 -3.58 8.42 8.22
N PRO A 69 -4.24 7.86 9.26
CA PRO A 69 -4.66 6.45 9.28
C PRO A 69 -5.54 6.05 8.10
N THR A 70 -6.45 6.95 7.68
CA THR A 70 -7.38 6.71 6.58
C THR A 70 -6.70 6.52 5.22
N THR A 71 -5.48 7.05 5.04
CA THR A 71 -4.72 6.97 3.78
C THR A 71 -3.48 6.08 3.84
N ALA A 72 -3.05 5.69 5.04
CA ALA A 72 -1.80 4.98 5.28
C ALA A 72 -1.73 3.64 4.54
N ILE A 73 -2.80 2.83 4.59
CA ILE A 73 -2.85 1.52 3.93
C ILE A 73 -2.59 1.62 2.42
N TYR A 74 -3.14 2.64 1.75
CA TYR A 74 -2.95 2.86 0.31
C TYR A 74 -1.51 3.30 -0.01
N LYS A 75 -0.92 4.17 0.83
CA LYS A 75 0.48 4.59 0.70
C LYS A 75 1.43 3.39 0.85
N ILE A 76 1.16 2.49 1.79
CA ILE A 76 1.93 1.25 1.98
C ILE A 76 1.78 0.36 0.74
N ALA A 77 0.55 0.13 0.27
CA ALA A 77 0.29 -0.71 -0.89
C ALA A 77 1.06 -0.26 -2.14
N LYS A 78 1.07 1.06 -2.41
CA LYS A 78 1.82 1.65 -3.53
C LYS A 78 3.33 1.37 -3.46
N LYS A 79 3.89 1.28 -2.25
CA LYS A 79 5.32 0.99 -2.05
C LYS A 79 5.65 -0.50 -2.13
N ILE A 80 4.78 -1.39 -1.62
CA ILE A 80 4.99 -2.85 -1.67
C ILE A 80 5.10 -3.35 -3.12
N ARG A 81 4.28 -2.80 -4.01
CA ARG A 81 4.24 -3.16 -5.44
C ARG A 81 4.56 -1.98 -6.35
N ALA A 82 5.53 -1.15 -5.97
CA ALA A 82 6.01 -0.08 -6.83
C ALA A 82 6.54 -0.63 -8.17
N GLY A 83 6.43 0.16 -9.25
CA GLY A 83 6.97 -0.18 -10.57
C GLY A 83 6.10 -1.11 -11.44
N VAL A 84 4.92 -1.51 -10.96
CA VAL A 84 3.93 -2.25 -11.75
C VAL A 84 2.55 -1.61 -11.62
N LEU A 85 1.64 -1.90 -12.56
CA LEU A 85 0.25 -1.48 -12.42
C LEU A 85 -0.39 -2.20 -11.22
N ASN A 86 -1.00 -1.42 -10.34
CA ASN A 86 -1.84 -1.87 -9.23
C ASN A 86 -3.11 -1.03 -9.22
N TYR A 87 -4.26 -1.67 -8.99
CA TYR A 87 -5.54 -0.98 -8.88
C TYR A 87 -6.45 -1.66 -7.88
N ILE A 88 -7.21 -0.88 -7.13
CA ILE A 88 -8.21 -1.39 -6.18
C ILE A 88 -9.36 -1.99 -6.99
N SER A 89 -9.77 -3.21 -6.65
CA SER A 89 -10.81 -3.96 -7.36
C SER A 89 -11.51 -4.89 -6.37
N LEU A 90 -12.19 -5.92 -6.88
CA LEU A 90 -12.81 -6.99 -6.09
C LEU A 90 -13.72 -6.42 -4.98
N GLU A 91 -13.72 -7.02 -3.80
CA GLU A 91 -14.58 -6.66 -2.68
C GLU A 91 -14.37 -5.21 -2.22
N SER A 92 -13.13 -4.72 -2.18
CA SER A 92 -12.84 -3.36 -1.69
C SER A 92 -13.42 -2.29 -2.62
N GLN A 93 -13.43 -2.54 -3.93
CA GLN A 93 -14.04 -1.61 -4.88
C GLN A 93 -15.57 -1.72 -4.88
N LEU A 94 -16.11 -2.94 -4.84
CA LEU A 94 -17.56 -3.14 -4.81
C LEU A 94 -18.20 -2.63 -3.52
N SER A 95 -17.50 -2.73 -2.39
CA SER A 95 -17.93 -2.13 -1.13
C SER A 95 -17.90 -0.61 -1.23
N HIS A 96 -16.86 -0.03 -1.84
CA HIS A 96 -16.76 1.42 -2.04
C HIS A 96 -17.87 1.98 -2.95
N THR A 97 -18.35 1.22 -3.93
CA THR A 97 -19.47 1.63 -4.81
C THR A 97 -20.86 1.25 -4.28
N GLY A 98 -20.94 0.61 -3.11
CA GLY A 98 -22.20 0.18 -2.51
C GLY A 98 -22.83 -1.06 -3.15
N ASP A 99 -22.09 -1.78 -4.00
CA ASP A 99 -22.56 -2.99 -4.70
C ASP A 99 -22.60 -4.23 -3.80
N ILE A 100 -21.82 -4.25 -2.73
CA ILE A 100 -21.88 -5.30 -1.70
C ILE A 100 -22.00 -4.65 -0.31
N SER A 101 -22.90 -5.18 0.52
CA SER A 101 -23.08 -4.72 1.90
C SER A 101 -22.03 -5.28 2.87
N GLN A 102 -21.28 -6.31 2.46
CA GLN A 102 -20.23 -6.91 3.29
C GLN A 102 -18.94 -6.12 3.19
N ILE A 103 -18.62 -5.41 4.27
CA ILE A 103 -17.35 -4.71 4.43
C ILE A 103 -16.32 -5.74 4.93
N LEU A 104 -15.25 -5.94 4.18
CA LEU A 104 -14.05 -6.60 4.73
C LEU A 104 -13.35 -5.57 5.63
N TRP A 105 -13.76 -5.52 6.90
CA TRP A 105 -13.43 -4.45 7.85
C TRP A 105 -11.93 -4.10 7.94
N ASP A 106 -11.04 -5.03 7.64
CA ASP A 106 -9.59 -4.80 7.66
C ASP A 106 -8.87 -5.31 6.41
N ARG A 107 -9.50 -5.29 5.23
CA ARG A 107 -8.85 -5.79 4.00
C ARG A 107 -8.98 -4.86 2.80
N LEU A 108 -7.82 -4.47 2.29
CA LEU A 108 -7.68 -3.82 1.00
C LEU A 108 -7.30 -4.84 -0.07
N THR A 109 -8.19 -5.03 -1.04
CA THR A 109 -8.02 -5.96 -2.17
C THR A 109 -7.57 -5.20 -3.42
N ILE A 110 -6.47 -5.64 -4.00
CA ILE A 110 -5.79 -4.96 -5.11
C ILE A 110 -5.46 -5.98 -6.18
N MET A 111 -5.78 -5.65 -7.43
CA MET A 111 -5.28 -6.38 -8.58
C MET A 111 -3.93 -5.81 -9.01
N THR A 112 -2.99 -6.67 -9.37
CA THR A 112 -1.61 -6.27 -9.71
C THR A 112 -1.08 -6.97 -10.96
N LYS A 113 -0.20 -6.31 -11.70
CA LYS A 113 0.66 -6.94 -12.72
C LYS A 113 1.90 -7.59 -12.11
N GLY A 114 2.20 -7.32 -10.83
CA GLY A 114 3.27 -7.97 -10.07
C GLY A 114 2.86 -9.31 -9.47
N ARG A 115 3.62 -9.80 -8.48
CA ARG A 115 3.35 -11.08 -7.81
C ARG A 115 2.19 -10.97 -6.81
N ASN A 116 1.45 -12.07 -6.64
CA ASN A 116 0.52 -12.26 -5.52
C ASN A 116 1.20 -11.96 -4.17
N GLY A 117 0.41 -11.59 -3.16
CA GLY A 117 0.90 -11.53 -1.79
C GLY A 117 -0.06 -10.86 -0.83
N THR A 118 -0.05 -11.33 0.41
CA THR A 118 -0.83 -10.79 1.51
C THR A 118 0.10 -10.20 2.55
N PHE A 119 -0.17 -8.97 2.96
CA PHE A 119 0.69 -8.20 3.85
C PHE A 119 -0.15 -7.69 5.01
N SER A 120 0.13 -8.20 6.22
CA SER A 120 -0.45 -7.65 7.45
C SER A 120 0.29 -6.38 7.82
N THR A 121 -0.45 -5.29 8.04
CA THR A 121 0.09 -3.99 8.44
C THR A 121 -0.68 -3.47 9.66
N PRO A 122 -0.15 -2.49 10.40
CA PRO A 122 -0.90 -1.83 11.48
C PRO A 122 -2.20 -1.14 11.03
N TYR A 123 -2.43 -1.00 9.72
CA TYR A 123 -3.58 -0.33 9.13
C TYR A 123 -4.56 -1.30 8.46
N GLY A 124 -4.38 -2.61 8.67
CA GLY A 124 -5.15 -3.67 8.03
C GLY A 124 -4.33 -4.53 7.07
N ILE A 125 -5.00 -5.45 6.39
CA ILE A 125 -4.41 -6.43 5.48
C ILE A 125 -4.47 -5.89 4.05
N ILE A 126 -3.32 -5.89 3.37
CA ILE A 126 -3.22 -5.59 1.96
C ILE A 126 -3.09 -6.90 1.20
N GLU A 127 -3.99 -7.15 0.26
CA GLU A 127 -4.00 -8.37 -0.54
C GLU A 127 -3.86 -8.06 -2.03
N PHE A 128 -2.75 -8.52 -2.61
CA PHE A 128 -2.48 -8.41 -4.03
C PHE A 128 -2.83 -9.70 -4.76
N THR A 129 -3.70 -9.58 -5.77
CA THR A 129 -4.04 -10.65 -6.70
C THR A 129 -3.51 -10.34 -8.09
N HIS A 130 -2.68 -11.22 -8.62
CA HIS A 130 -2.04 -11.10 -9.91
C HIS A 130 -3.07 -11.30 -11.03
N THR A 131 -3.06 -10.40 -12.00
CA THR A 131 -3.85 -10.55 -13.23
C THR A 131 -2.95 -10.82 -14.43
N LYS A 132 -3.26 -11.91 -15.14
CA LYS A 132 -2.65 -12.24 -16.44
C LYS A 132 -3.24 -11.40 -17.58
N LYS A 133 -4.34 -10.66 -17.36
CA LYS A 133 -4.99 -9.87 -18.40
C LYS A 133 -4.02 -8.82 -18.99
N PRO A 134 -4.06 -8.58 -20.31
CA PRO A 134 -3.27 -7.53 -20.94
C PRO A 134 -3.65 -6.14 -20.42
N LEU A 135 -2.67 -5.23 -20.30
CA LEU A 135 -2.90 -3.85 -19.85
C LEU A 135 -3.97 -3.14 -20.69
N LEU A 136 -3.94 -3.32 -22.01
CA LEU A 136 -4.91 -2.73 -22.95
C LEU A 136 -6.38 -3.11 -22.66
N LYS A 137 -6.61 -4.27 -22.03
CA LYS A 137 -7.97 -4.70 -21.63
C LYS A 137 -8.40 -4.18 -20.26
N ILE A 138 -7.46 -3.76 -19.42
CA ILE A 138 -7.72 -3.31 -18.04
C ILE A 138 -7.77 -1.78 -17.99
N ALA A 139 -6.77 -1.11 -18.57
CA ALA A 139 -6.54 0.33 -18.43
C ALA A 139 -7.77 1.20 -18.78
N PRO A 140 -8.56 0.91 -19.84
CA PRO A 140 -9.76 1.69 -20.15
C PRO A 140 -10.84 1.63 -19.07
N ASN A 141 -10.78 0.63 -18.18
CA ASN A 141 -11.73 0.42 -17.10
C ASN A 141 -11.21 0.89 -15.74
N LEU A 142 -10.10 1.65 -15.71
CA LEU A 142 -9.54 2.20 -14.48
C LEU A 142 -9.75 3.71 -14.43
N TYR A 143 -9.97 4.23 -13.22
CA TYR A 143 -9.95 5.67 -12.94
C TYR A 143 -9.00 5.96 -11.79
N LEU A 144 -8.41 7.15 -11.79
CA LEU A 144 -7.57 7.61 -10.69
C LEU A 144 -8.46 8.15 -9.57
N ASP A 145 -8.34 7.59 -8.36
CA ASP A 145 -8.91 8.20 -7.16
C ASP A 145 -7.89 9.20 -6.61
N GLU A 146 -8.16 10.49 -6.79
CA GLU A 146 -7.26 11.58 -6.40
C GLU A 146 -7.04 11.66 -4.88
N ASN A 147 -8.02 11.24 -4.07
CA ASN A 147 -7.94 11.33 -2.60
C ASN A 147 -6.85 10.41 -2.02
N ILE A 148 -6.66 9.25 -2.64
CA ILE A 148 -5.65 8.26 -2.23
C ILE A 148 -4.50 8.14 -3.23
N ASN A 149 -4.59 8.87 -4.34
CA ASN A 149 -3.68 8.85 -5.48
C ASN A 149 -3.35 7.41 -5.90
N MET A 150 -4.40 6.63 -6.19
CA MET A 150 -4.31 5.22 -6.60
C MET A 150 -5.42 4.89 -7.59
N TYR A 151 -5.14 4.02 -8.55
CA TYR A 151 -6.16 3.57 -9.50
C TYR A 151 -7.20 2.68 -8.84
N ARG A 152 -8.46 2.84 -9.27
CA ARG A 152 -9.60 1.98 -8.97
C ARG A 152 -10.16 1.39 -10.26
N ALA A 153 -10.65 0.17 -10.19
CA ALA A 153 -11.48 -0.40 -11.24
C ALA A 153 -12.85 0.29 -11.26
N ASN A 154 -13.41 0.53 -12.44
CA ASN A 154 -14.84 0.78 -12.53
C ASN A 154 -15.64 -0.47 -12.08
N ARG A 155 -16.93 -0.27 -11.85
CA ARG A 155 -17.83 -1.33 -11.36
C ARG A 155 -17.77 -2.61 -12.20
N LEU A 156 -17.86 -2.49 -13.54
CA LEU A 156 -17.86 -3.63 -14.46
C LEU A 156 -16.56 -4.43 -14.37
N GLN A 157 -15.42 -3.74 -14.27
CA GLN A 157 -14.12 -4.37 -14.14
C GLN A 157 -13.96 -5.04 -12.77
N ALA A 158 -14.45 -4.43 -11.69
CA ALA A 158 -14.42 -5.03 -10.36
C ALA A 158 -15.23 -6.34 -10.28
N ILE A 159 -16.45 -6.34 -10.84
CA ILE A 159 -17.30 -7.53 -11.01
C ILE A 159 -16.57 -8.61 -11.82
N THR A 160 -15.95 -8.20 -12.93
CA THR A 160 -15.22 -9.09 -13.82
C THR A 160 -14.03 -9.71 -13.10
N ASP A 161 -13.27 -8.92 -12.34
CA ASP A 161 -12.13 -9.42 -11.56
C ASP A 161 -12.58 -10.37 -10.44
N LEU A 162 -13.69 -10.08 -9.76
CA LEU A 162 -14.25 -10.96 -8.73
C LEU A 162 -14.59 -12.35 -9.29
N LYS A 163 -15.30 -12.39 -10.42
CA LYS A 163 -15.65 -13.62 -11.15
C LYS A 163 -14.39 -14.40 -11.58
N ASN A 164 -13.38 -13.71 -12.10
CA ASN A 164 -12.15 -14.34 -12.59
C ASN A 164 -11.28 -14.91 -11.46
N CYS A 165 -11.30 -14.28 -10.28
CA CYS A 165 -10.59 -14.79 -9.12
C CYS A 165 -11.34 -15.95 -8.43
N ASN A 166 -12.51 -16.35 -8.95
CA ASN A 166 -13.41 -17.32 -8.33
C ASN A 166 -13.77 -16.97 -6.88
N ARG A 167 -13.82 -15.68 -6.55
CA ARG A 167 -14.17 -15.19 -5.20
C ARG A 167 -15.65 -14.89 -5.12
N ASN A 168 -16.24 -15.13 -3.95
CA ASN A 168 -17.54 -14.60 -3.54
C ASN A 168 -18.64 -14.68 -4.61
N LYS A 169 -18.76 -15.84 -5.30
CA LYS A 169 -19.80 -16.04 -6.32
C LYS A 169 -21.22 -15.87 -5.75
N HIS A 170 -21.40 -16.19 -4.46
CA HIS A 170 -22.65 -16.04 -3.72
C HIS A 170 -22.99 -14.60 -3.31
N MET A 171 -22.06 -13.64 -3.43
CA MET A 171 -22.30 -12.25 -3.02
C MET A 171 -22.85 -11.37 -4.14
N MET A 172 -23.00 -11.91 -5.35
CA MET A 172 -23.56 -11.18 -6.51
C MET A 172 -24.91 -11.77 -6.96
N GLU A 173 -25.60 -12.42 -6.04
CA GLU A 173 -26.98 -12.87 -6.21
C GLU A 173 -27.92 -11.73 -5.79
N ASN A 174 -28.53 -11.08 -6.78
CA ASN A 174 -29.88 -10.55 -6.68
C ASN A 174 -30.80 -11.55 -7.37
#